data_AF-A0A7C5EIW5-F1
#
_entry.id   AF-A0A7C5EIW5-F1
#
_cell.length_a   1.000
_cell.length_b   1.000
_cell.length_c   1.000
_cell.angle_alpha   90.00
_cell.angle_beta   90.00
_cell.angle_gamma   90.00
#
_symmetry.space_group_name_H-M   'P 1'
#
loop_
_entity.id
_entity.type
_entity.pdbx_description
1 polymer ?
#
loop_
_entity_poly.entity_id
_entity_poly.type
_entity_poly.pdbx_seq_one_letter_code
_entity_poly.pdbx_strand_id
1 'polypeptide(L)'
;TGDADLAAWTGARYTFGREADGLPHAYSLSSGRIRDGKMIIVNFDAGYTDPTDAADVTRARYEALKLYRRPSYTADDRPTYIAPLIGIRSSRQVVCDAMLTLSDQVGARRFPDAIAETWGFHDNHGYDYEFESDQSLFYVWVLGYWGRPLGYEIPYGTLLPKGVEGLLVACRACGLSHDAHMSFRMQNDMQRLGEAAGLAAALSVETGRDPRQVDVSRLRELLMASGALRPPTEKPRFMEKLEQAMSSWKALPDPDSPSRVAAELEGPRASSTILLLASAQPESPSYSALLEAARASDKPVARFRAAAILAMRRDPRAVPALIETVRARLSSTPSPECNRVRADVPAWIPAAALLGRLKARESVPELLSVLEDRDLSLDGLLAVVRALGRIGDPQAAPALERLAARKDIPATRKLQVSMGNAQPAVLDARWQVDLAIAEALAAMGAPREALIKPYLEDSRLPVRRRARAVLDLSRQAASETFAAN
;
A
#
# COMPACT_ATOMS: atom_id res chain seq x y z
N THR A 1 13.25 1.94 -21.45
CA THR A 1 12.08 2.74 -21.04
C THR A 1 11.97 2.71 -19.53
N GLY A 2 11.47 3.77 -18.90
CA GLY A 2 11.41 3.87 -17.42
C GLY A 2 10.32 3.00 -16.76
N ASP A 3 9.50 2.33 -17.58
CA ASP A 3 8.27 1.66 -17.14
C ASP A 3 8.08 0.26 -17.77
N ALA A 4 9.20 -0.40 -18.11
CA ALA A 4 9.22 -1.73 -18.71
C ALA A 4 8.32 -1.94 -19.95
N ASP A 5 8.07 -0.88 -20.75
CA ASP A 5 7.21 -0.97 -21.94
C ASP A 5 7.64 -2.08 -22.91
N LEU A 6 8.95 -2.26 -23.10
CA LEU A 6 9.46 -3.33 -23.96
C LEU A 6 9.09 -4.72 -23.43
N ALA A 7 9.16 -4.95 -22.12
CA ALA A 7 8.74 -6.21 -21.52
C ALA A 7 7.23 -6.43 -21.69
N ALA A 8 6.42 -5.38 -21.49
CA ALA A 8 4.98 -5.46 -21.72
C ALA A 8 4.65 -5.79 -23.19
N TRP A 9 5.35 -5.17 -24.15
CA TRP A 9 5.15 -5.42 -25.58
C TRP A 9 5.58 -6.82 -26.03
N THR A 10 6.56 -7.44 -25.36
CA THR A 10 6.94 -8.84 -25.62
C THR A 10 6.01 -9.86 -24.96
N GLY A 11 4.96 -9.40 -24.26
CA GLY A 11 3.98 -10.26 -23.59
C GLY A 11 4.39 -10.68 -22.18
N ALA A 12 5.41 -10.06 -21.57
CA ALA A 12 5.72 -10.30 -20.16
C ALA A 12 4.49 -9.94 -19.31
N ARG A 13 4.16 -10.82 -18.35
CA ARG A 13 3.07 -10.56 -17.40
C ARG A 13 3.48 -9.45 -16.45
N TYR A 14 2.53 -8.63 -16.03
CA TYR A 14 2.74 -7.59 -15.02
C TYR A 14 1.46 -7.34 -14.22
N THR A 15 1.60 -6.76 -13.04
CA THR A 15 0.50 -6.15 -12.28
C THR A 15 0.53 -4.63 -12.44
N PHE A 16 -0.57 -3.97 -12.09
CA PHE A 16 -0.69 -2.51 -12.19
C PHE A 16 -1.64 -1.98 -11.11
N GLY A 17 -1.18 -1.00 -10.34
CA GLY A 17 -1.97 -0.36 -9.29
C GLY A 17 -2.41 -1.29 -8.16
N ARG A 18 -3.27 -0.76 -7.27
CA ARG A 18 -3.83 -1.52 -6.15
C ARG A 18 -4.81 -2.58 -6.64
N GLU A 19 -4.84 -3.73 -5.99
CA GLU A 19 -5.78 -4.81 -6.29
C GLU A 19 -7.26 -4.37 -6.16
N ALA A 20 -7.58 -3.55 -5.16
CA ALA A 20 -8.96 -3.19 -4.85
C ALA A 20 -9.62 -2.27 -5.88
N ASP A 21 -8.87 -1.35 -6.48
CA ASP A 21 -9.43 -0.30 -7.35
C ASP A 21 -8.59 0.06 -8.57
N GLY A 22 -7.44 -0.60 -8.77
CA GLY A 22 -6.54 -0.36 -9.88
C GLY A 22 -5.86 1.01 -9.85
N LEU A 23 -5.96 1.77 -8.76
CA LEU A 23 -5.28 3.06 -8.67
C LEU A 23 -3.77 2.85 -8.57
N PRO A 24 -2.97 3.54 -9.40
CA PRO A 24 -1.54 3.61 -9.18
C PRO A 24 -1.24 4.56 -8.02
N HIS A 25 0.02 4.59 -7.60
CA HIS A 25 0.50 5.55 -6.60
C HIS A 25 0.30 6.99 -7.09
N ALA A 26 -0.07 7.90 -6.18
CA ALA A 26 -0.25 9.31 -6.50
C ALA A 26 0.99 9.91 -7.18
N TYR A 27 0.78 10.70 -8.23
CA TYR A 27 1.86 11.42 -8.92
C TYR A 27 2.13 12.76 -8.23
N SER A 28 3.33 13.31 -8.41
CA SER A 28 3.67 14.66 -7.97
C SER A 28 3.98 15.59 -9.13
N LEU A 29 4.01 16.88 -8.84
CA LEU A 29 4.69 17.86 -9.67
C LEU A 29 5.57 18.67 -8.72
N SER A 30 6.89 18.52 -8.86
CA SER A 30 7.85 19.19 -7.98
C SER A 30 8.20 20.57 -8.55
N SER A 31 8.59 21.49 -7.67
CA SER A 31 9.11 22.81 -8.06
C SER A 31 10.25 23.24 -7.14
N GLY A 32 10.95 24.29 -7.54
CA GLY A 32 11.88 25.02 -6.69
C GLY A 32 11.32 26.39 -6.32
N ARG A 33 11.77 26.94 -5.19
CA ARG A 33 11.65 28.35 -4.84
C ARG A 33 12.87 28.81 -4.05
N ILE A 34 13.13 30.11 -4.00
CA ILE A 34 14.23 30.66 -3.20
C ILE A 34 13.65 31.19 -1.89
N ARG A 35 14.25 30.79 -0.77
CA ARG A 35 13.96 31.35 0.56
C ARG A 35 15.28 31.52 1.31
N ASP A 36 15.50 32.70 1.89
CA ASP A 36 16.73 33.02 2.62
C ASP A 36 18.01 32.72 1.81
N GLY A 37 17.98 33.04 0.50
CA GLY A 37 19.09 32.80 -0.43
C GLY A 37 19.34 31.34 -0.81
N LYS A 38 18.50 30.40 -0.35
CA LYS A 38 18.65 28.96 -0.61
C LYS A 38 17.53 28.43 -1.50
N MET A 39 17.88 27.50 -2.39
CA MET A 39 16.89 26.74 -3.15
C MET A 39 16.18 25.75 -2.23
N ILE A 40 14.85 25.85 -2.17
CA ILE A 40 13.97 24.93 -1.47
C ILE A 40 13.18 24.14 -2.49
N ILE A 41 13.23 22.80 -2.37
CA ILE A 41 12.40 21.91 -3.19
C ILE A 41 11.02 21.82 -2.53
N VAL A 42 9.99 22.00 -3.35
CA VAL A 42 8.59 21.79 -3.00
C VAL A 42 8.14 20.52 -3.70
N ASN A 43 7.62 19.57 -2.92
CA ASN A 43 7.13 18.29 -3.43
C ASN A 43 5.85 17.91 -2.69
N PHE A 44 4.79 17.67 -3.46
CA PHE A 44 3.47 17.28 -2.98
C PHE A 44 2.82 16.36 -4.01
N ASP A 45 1.86 15.58 -3.56
CA ASP A 45 1.05 14.76 -4.45
C ASP A 45 -0.11 15.55 -5.03
N ALA A 46 -0.36 15.35 -6.31
CA ALA A 46 -1.31 16.13 -7.08
C ALA A 46 -2.55 15.35 -7.52
N GLY A 47 -2.52 14.02 -7.46
CA GLY A 47 -3.64 13.16 -7.81
C GLY A 47 -3.21 11.78 -8.31
N TYR A 48 -4.11 11.12 -9.03
CA TYR A 48 -3.86 9.83 -9.68
C TYR A 48 -3.88 9.98 -11.20
N THR A 49 -3.05 9.19 -11.86
CA THR A 49 -2.95 9.15 -13.33
C THR A 49 -2.54 7.76 -13.75
N ASP A 50 -3.05 7.29 -14.87
CA ASP A 50 -2.44 6.14 -15.54
C ASP A 50 -1.23 6.62 -16.36
N PRO A 51 0.00 6.22 -16.00
CA PRO A 51 1.21 6.61 -16.73
C PRO A 51 1.37 5.92 -18.09
N THR A 52 0.57 4.90 -18.40
CA THR A 52 0.58 4.18 -19.68
C THR A 52 -0.30 4.86 -20.74
N ASP A 53 -1.08 5.87 -20.35
CA ASP A 53 -1.98 6.62 -21.23
C ASP A 53 -1.50 8.08 -21.37
N ALA A 54 -1.10 8.46 -22.59
CA ALA A 54 -0.55 9.78 -22.86
C ALA A 54 -1.56 10.92 -22.63
N ALA A 55 -2.86 10.69 -22.85
CA ALA A 55 -3.89 11.69 -22.64
C ALA A 55 -4.13 11.91 -21.14
N ASP A 56 -4.15 10.84 -20.35
CA ASP A 56 -4.34 10.93 -18.89
C ASP A 56 -3.13 11.55 -18.20
N VAL A 57 -1.90 11.24 -18.62
CA VAL A 57 -0.67 11.92 -18.17
C VAL A 57 -0.71 13.41 -18.49
N THR A 58 -1.19 13.78 -19.68
CA THR A 58 -1.34 15.19 -20.09
C THR A 58 -2.36 15.91 -19.23
N ARG A 59 -3.53 15.30 -18.99
CA ARG A 59 -4.55 15.81 -18.06
C ARG A 59 -3.96 15.99 -16.66
N ALA A 60 -3.29 14.97 -16.13
CA ALA A 60 -2.69 14.98 -14.81
C ALA A 60 -1.70 16.13 -14.63
N ARG A 61 -0.85 16.38 -15.63
CA ARG A 61 0.05 17.54 -15.65
C ARG A 61 -0.71 18.86 -15.63
N TYR A 62 -1.76 19.00 -16.45
CA TYR A 62 -2.58 20.22 -16.48
C TYR A 62 -3.23 20.50 -15.12
N GLU A 63 -3.83 19.48 -14.49
CA GLU A 63 -4.43 19.61 -13.16
C GLU A 63 -3.39 19.99 -12.08
N ALA A 64 -2.20 19.38 -12.12
CA ALA A 64 -1.15 19.69 -11.16
C ALA A 64 -0.59 21.11 -11.32
N LEU A 65 -0.52 21.64 -12.55
CA LEU A 65 -0.10 23.02 -12.79
C LEU A 65 -1.07 24.04 -12.15
N LYS A 66 -2.37 23.73 -12.10
CA LYS A 66 -3.35 24.60 -11.42
C LYS A 66 -3.07 24.74 -9.93
N LEU A 67 -2.45 23.74 -9.29
CA LEU A 67 -2.09 23.78 -7.87
C LEU A 67 -1.00 24.81 -7.55
N TYR A 68 -0.26 25.28 -8.57
CA TYR A 68 0.69 26.38 -8.44
C TYR A 68 0.07 27.76 -8.63
N ARG A 69 -1.18 27.84 -9.10
CA ARG A 69 -1.85 29.12 -9.34
C ARG A 69 -2.16 29.81 -8.02
N ARG A 70 -1.70 31.04 -7.87
CA ARG A 70 -1.99 31.91 -6.72
C ARG A 70 -2.60 33.23 -7.20
N PRO A 71 -3.38 33.94 -6.36
CA PRO A 71 -3.83 35.30 -6.68
C PRO A 71 -2.66 36.27 -6.89
N SER A 72 -1.57 36.09 -6.14
CA SER A 72 -0.34 36.86 -6.22
C SER A 72 0.85 36.00 -5.83
N TYR A 73 2.05 36.38 -6.29
CA TYR A 73 3.31 35.75 -5.91
C TYR A 73 4.22 36.75 -5.20
N THR A 74 4.89 36.31 -4.14
CA THR A 74 5.96 37.02 -3.45
C THR A 74 7.32 36.49 -3.90
N ALA A 75 8.41 37.16 -3.51
CA ALA A 75 9.76 36.66 -3.76
C ALA A 75 9.99 35.25 -3.17
N ASP A 76 9.37 34.95 -2.03
CA ASP A 76 9.56 33.71 -1.27
C ASP A 76 8.68 32.54 -1.75
N ASP A 77 7.55 32.82 -2.41
CA ASP A 77 6.61 31.77 -2.83
C ASP A 77 6.53 31.57 -4.35
N ARG A 78 7.11 32.48 -5.13
CA ARG A 78 7.32 32.35 -6.58
C ARG A 78 8.11 31.07 -6.89
N PRO A 79 7.56 30.15 -7.69
CA PRO A 79 8.35 29.05 -8.23
C PRO A 79 9.49 29.59 -9.11
N THR A 80 10.72 29.13 -8.87
CA THR A 80 11.86 29.38 -9.77
C THR A 80 11.84 28.46 -10.98
N TYR A 81 11.34 27.25 -10.79
CA TYR A 81 11.04 26.29 -11.84
C TYR A 81 9.88 25.41 -11.40
N ILE A 82 9.19 24.82 -12.37
CA ILE A 82 8.28 23.68 -12.16
C ILE A 82 8.84 22.53 -13.00
N ALA A 83 8.87 21.33 -12.44
CA ALA A 83 9.39 20.16 -13.14
C ALA A 83 8.66 19.99 -14.49
N PRO A 84 9.38 19.71 -15.59
CA PRO A 84 8.75 19.64 -16.91
C PRO A 84 7.76 18.47 -17.03
N LEU A 85 8.04 17.38 -16.30
CA LEU A 85 7.22 16.17 -16.23
C LEU A 85 6.68 15.96 -14.81
N ILE A 86 5.52 15.31 -14.74
CA ILE A 86 4.99 14.82 -13.47
C ILE A 86 5.85 13.66 -12.94
N GLY A 87 6.02 13.60 -11.63
CA GLY A 87 6.68 12.50 -10.93
C GLY A 87 5.77 11.30 -10.83
N ILE A 88 5.88 10.38 -11.79
CA ILE A 88 5.25 9.06 -11.72
C ILE A 88 6.00 8.21 -10.70
N ARG A 89 5.26 7.66 -9.74
CA ARG A 89 5.82 6.83 -8.65
C ARG A 89 5.65 5.35 -8.87
N SER A 90 4.56 4.92 -9.49
CA SER A 90 4.22 3.52 -9.74
C SER A 90 3.46 3.40 -11.06
N SER A 91 3.59 2.24 -11.69
CA SER A 91 2.93 1.86 -12.94
C SER A 91 2.89 0.34 -13.01
N ARG A 92 3.51 -0.28 -14.02
CA ARG A 92 3.62 -1.73 -14.19
C ARG A 92 4.61 -2.28 -13.19
N GLN A 93 4.30 -3.48 -12.70
CA GLN A 93 5.22 -4.30 -11.92
C GLN A 93 5.37 -5.64 -12.63
N VAL A 94 6.50 -5.84 -13.32
CA VAL A 94 6.72 -7.01 -14.16
C VAL A 94 6.88 -8.25 -13.28
N VAL A 95 6.27 -9.35 -13.72
CA VAL A 95 6.48 -10.66 -13.12
C VAL A 95 7.84 -11.19 -13.60
N CYS A 96 8.81 -11.17 -12.71
CA CYS A 96 10.17 -11.63 -12.97
C CYS A 96 10.43 -13.02 -12.36
N ASP A 97 11.61 -13.58 -12.61
CA ASP A 97 12.04 -14.87 -12.07
C ASP A 97 12.13 -14.86 -10.53
N ALA A 98 12.42 -13.70 -9.94
CA ALA A 98 12.21 -13.42 -8.52
C ALA A 98 11.29 -12.21 -8.31
N MET A 99 10.47 -12.27 -7.25
CA MET A 99 9.59 -11.18 -6.83
C MET A 99 9.89 -10.85 -5.37
N LEU A 100 10.45 -9.67 -5.10
CA LEU A 100 10.67 -9.21 -3.73
C LEU A 100 9.34 -8.81 -3.08
N THR A 101 9.07 -9.27 -1.86
CA THR A 101 7.82 -8.97 -1.14
C THR A 101 8.04 -8.06 0.07
N LEU A 102 6.97 -7.44 0.58
CA LEU A 102 7.03 -6.70 1.85
C LEU A 102 7.47 -7.60 3.00
N SER A 103 7.07 -8.87 3.00
CA SER A 103 7.50 -9.86 3.99
C SER A 103 9.03 -10.08 3.94
N ASP A 104 9.62 -10.17 2.75
CA ASP A 104 11.09 -10.27 2.61
C ASP A 104 11.78 -9.01 3.16
N GLN A 105 11.21 -7.82 2.93
CA GLN A 105 11.75 -6.55 3.44
C GLN A 105 11.64 -6.40 4.95
N VAL A 106 10.50 -6.82 5.54
CA VAL A 106 10.31 -6.77 6.98
C VAL A 106 11.19 -7.81 7.68
N GLY A 107 11.32 -8.99 7.09
CA GLY A 107 12.17 -10.08 7.60
C GLY A 107 13.66 -9.87 7.33
N ALA A 108 14.06 -8.81 6.63
CA ALA A 108 15.44 -8.56 6.20
C ALA A 108 16.06 -9.79 5.51
N ARG A 109 15.29 -10.46 4.64
CA ARG A 109 15.72 -11.70 3.99
C ARG A 109 17.01 -11.48 3.20
N ARG A 110 17.92 -12.44 3.31
CA ARG A 110 19.17 -12.49 2.54
C ARG A 110 19.00 -13.34 1.28
N PHE A 111 19.64 -12.93 0.20
CA PHE A 111 19.57 -13.61 -1.09
C PHE A 111 20.98 -14.02 -1.57
N PRO A 112 21.19 -15.29 -1.96
CA PRO A 112 22.48 -15.76 -2.48
C PRO A 112 22.85 -15.09 -3.81
N ASP A 113 21.88 -14.54 -4.52
CA ASP A 113 22.01 -13.80 -5.78
C ASP A 113 21.79 -12.28 -5.61
N ALA A 114 21.94 -11.75 -4.39
CA ALA A 114 21.80 -10.32 -4.12
C ALA A 114 22.78 -9.47 -4.96
N ILE A 115 22.24 -8.47 -5.66
CA ILE A 115 22.99 -7.51 -6.49
C ILE A 115 23.01 -6.10 -5.92
N ALA A 116 22.18 -5.83 -4.90
CA ALA A 116 22.17 -4.54 -4.22
C ALA A 116 21.62 -4.69 -2.79
N GLU A 117 22.05 -3.77 -1.92
CA GLU A 117 21.53 -3.57 -0.57
C GLU A 117 20.99 -2.15 -0.45
N THR A 118 19.73 -2.00 -0.03
CA THR A 118 19.10 -0.68 0.09
C THR A 118 18.21 -0.59 1.33
N TRP A 119 17.65 0.59 1.56
CA TRP A 119 16.77 0.86 2.69
C TRP A 119 15.84 2.03 2.39
N GLY A 120 14.67 2.03 3.02
CA GLY A 120 13.64 3.04 2.86
C GLY A 120 12.56 2.94 3.93
N PHE A 121 11.39 3.47 3.63
CA PHE A 121 10.19 3.37 4.48
C PHE A 121 9.04 2.81 3.63
N HIS A 122 7.98 2.29 4.25
CA HIS A 122 6.76 1.91 3.52
C HIS A 122 5.96 3.15 3.09
N ASP A 123 6.59 3.98 2.26
CA ASP A 123 6.12 5.30 1.86
C ASP A 123 5.14 5.16 0.70
N ASN A 124 3.93 4.64 0.93
CA ASN A 124 2.96 4.41 -0.14
C ASN A 124 2.13 5.64 -0.54
N HIS A 125 2.28 6.77 0.18
CA HIS A 125 1.46 7.98 0.04
C HIS A 125 -0.08 7.76 0.12
N GLY A 126 -0.55 6.57 0.49
CA GLY A 126 -1.97 6.25 0.69
C GLY A 126 -2.53 6.75 2.03
N TYR A 127 -3.82 7.10 2.05
CA TYR A 127 -4.58 7.39 3.28
C TYR A 127 -5.70 6.38 3.49
N ASP A 128 -6.19 5.80 2.40
CA ASP A 128 -7.28 4.85 2.30
C ASP A 128 -6.80 3.41 2.25
N TYR A 129 -6.15 2.97 3.32
CA TYR A 129 -5.61 1.61 3.38
C TYR A 129 -6.68 0.52 3.35
N GLU A 130 -7.95 0.87 3.51
CA GLU A 130 -9.07 0.00 3.17
C GLU A 130 -8.94 -0.54 1.72
N PHE A 131 -8.47 0.27 0.78
CA PHE A 131 -8.22 -0.10 -0.63
C PHE A 131 -6.82 -0.67 -0.88
N GLU A 132 -5.93 -0.63 0.11
CA GLU A 132 -4.64 -1.31 0.01
C GLU A 132 -4.78 -2.81 0.32
N SER A 133 -3.69 -3.54 0.08
CA SER A 133 -3.61 -4.95 0.45
C SER A 133 -3.81 -5.15 1.95
N ASP A 134 -4.17 -6.38 2.33
CA ASP A 134 -4.27 -6.77 3.74
C ASP A 134 -2.94 -6.55 4.47
N GLN A 135 -1.80 -6.78 3.80
CA GLN A 135 -0.48 -6.55 4.37
C GLN A 135 -0.24 -5.06 4.64
N SER A 136 -0.54 -4.18 3.69
CA SER A 136 -0.36 -2.73 3.84
C SER A 136 -1.31 -2.13 4.89
N LEU A 137 -2.59 -2.54 4.89
CA LEU A 137 -3.53 -2.12 5.94
C LEU A 137 -3.03 -2.54 7.32
N PHE A 138 -2.59 -3.79 7.45
CA PHE A 138 -2.10 -4.28 8.72
C PHE A 138 -0.83 -3.53 9.15
N TYR A 139 0.14 -3.39 8.24
CA TYR A 139 1.42 -2.74 8.51
C TYR A 139 1.24 -1.27 8.94
N VAL A 140 0.32 -0.53 8.33
CA VAL A 140 0.15 0.89 8.65
C VAL A 140 -0.97 1.16 9.66
N TRP A 141 -2.21 0.74 9.40
CA TRP A 141 -3.34 1.06 10.28
C TRP A 141 -3.35 0.28 11.59
N VAL A 142 -2.83 -0.96 11.60
CA VAL A 142 -2.81 -1.78 12.83
C VAL A 142 -1.50 -1.58 13.61
N LEU A 143 -0.35 -1.57 12.93
CA LEU A 143 0.96 -1.45 13.58
C LEU A 143 1.50 -0.02 13.68
N GLY A 144 1.03 0.92 12.84
CA GLY A 144 1.57 2.27 12.77
C GLY A 144 2.93 2.38 12.07
N TYR A 145 3.30 1.40 11.25
CA TYR A 145 4.68 1.23 10.76
C TYR A 145 5.02 1.95 9.47
N TRP A 146 4.21 2.94 9.07
CA TRP A 146 4.52 3.76 7.90
C TRP A 146 5.93 4.38 7.96
N GLY A 147 6.31 4.93 9.11
CA GLY A 147 7.63 5.55 9.35
C GLY A 147 8.72 4.58 9.81
N ARG A 148 8.45 3.27 9.87
CA ARG A 148 9.44 2.27 10.28
C ARG A 148 10.40 2.04 9.12
N PRO A 149 11.72 2.23 9.30
CA PRO A 149 12.66 1.94 8.24
C PRO A 149 12.70 0.43 7.93
N LEU A 150 12.88 0.13 6.65
CA LEU A 150 13.01 -1.21 6.08
C LEU A 150 14.34 -1.26 5.35
N GLY A 151 15.11 -2.33 5.58
CA GLY A 151 16.36 -2.58 4.89
C GLY A 151 16.34 -3.96 4.27
N TYR A 152 16.81 -4.07 3.03
CA TYR A 152 16.62 -5.28 2.24
C TYR A 152 17.66 -5.41 1.13
N GLU A 153 17.83 -6.65 0.68
CA GLU A 153 18.60 -7.01 -0.51
C GLU A 153 17.69 -7.10 -1.74
N ILE A 154 18.27 -6.84 -2.92
CA ILE A 154 17.60 -6.98 -4.21
C ILE A 154 18.25 -8.16 -4.93
N PRO A 155 17.54 -9.28 -5.15
CA PRO A 155 18.07 -10.43 -5.88
C PRO A 155 18.14 -10.16 -7.39
N TYR A 156 19.12 -10.76 -8.06
CA TYR A 156 19.33 -10.63 -9.51
C TYR A 156 18.09 -11.04 -10.31
N GLY A 157 17.38 -12.08 -9.87
CA GLY A 157 16.14 -12.54 -10.52
C GLY A 157 15.05 -11.49 -10.67
N THR A 158 15.09 -10.38 -9.89
CA THR A 158 14.14 -9.27 -10.04
C THR A 158 14.33 -8.49 -11.35
N LEU A 159 15.50 -8.59 -11.98
CA LEU A 159 15.78 -7.97 -13.27
C LEU A 159 15.24 -8.78 -14.46
N LEU A 160 14.91 -10.05 -14.26
CA LEU A 160 14.68 -11.01 -15.33
C LEU A 160 13.17 -11.22 -15.57
N PRO A 161 12.55 -10.58 -16.58
CA PRO A 161 11.14 -10.76 -16.89
C PRO A 161 10.85 -12.23 -17.24
N LYS A 162 9.88 -12.84 -16.56
CA LYS A 162 9.60 -14.27 -16.70
C LYS A 162 9.06 -14.58 -18.09
N GLY A 163 9.69 -15.52 -18.79
CA GLY A 163 9.32 -15.93 -20.14
C GLY A 163 9.80 -15.01 -21.25
N VAL A 164 10.70 -14.05 -20.96
CA VAL A 164 11.35 -13.20 -21.95
C VAL A 164 12.88 -13.31 -21.78
N GLU A 165 13.54 -13.74 -22.85
CA GLU A 165 15.00 -13.84 -22.95
C GLU A 165 15.60 -12.52 -23.48
N GLY A 166 16.87 -12.26 -23.19
CA GLY A 166 17.62 -11.13 -23.73
C GLY A 166 17.26 -9.75 -23.15
N LEU A 167 16.42 -9.70 -22.11
CA LEU A 167 15.88 -8.46 -21.54
C LEU A 167 16.15 -8.34 -20.04
N LEU A 168 16.59 -7.14 -19.61
CA LEU A 168 16.74 -6.78 -18.20
C LEU A 168 15.82 -5.58 -17.87
N VAL A 169 15.04 -5.68 -16.80
CA VAL A 169 14.15 -4.61 -16.31
C VAL A 169 14.84 -3.83 -15.19
N ALA A 170 15.67 -2.86 -15.57
CA ALA A 170 16.44 -2.03 -14.65
C ALA A 170 15.74 -0.73 -14.24
N CYS A 171 14.46 -0.80 -13.86
CA CYS A 171 13.68 0.37 -13.40
C CYS A 171 12.71 -0.01 -12.28
N ARG A 172 11.83 0.92 -11.88
CA ARG A 172 10.82 0.71 -10.82
C ARG A 172 9.87 -0.46 -11.09
N ALA A 173 9.72 -0.84 -12.36
CA ALA A 173 8.86 -1.92 -12.80
C ALA A 173 9.48 -3.33 -12.69
N CYS A 174 10.65 -3.48 -12.04
CA CYS A 174 11.31 -4.79 -11.85
C CYS A 174 10.50 -5.75 -10.93
N GLY A 175 11.02 -6.92 -10.62
CA GLY A 175 10.28 -7.96 -9.89
C GLY A 175 10.03 -7.64 -8.41
N LEU A 176 8.88 -7.03 -8.10
CA LEU A 176 8.47 -6.65 -6.73
C LEU A 176 6.96 -6.89 -6.54
N SER A 177 6.50 -7.14 -5.31
CA SER A 177 5.07 -6.98 -5.00
C SER A 177 4.71 -5.49 -4.93
N HIS A 178 3.42 -5.17 -5.11
CA HIS A 178 2.90 -3.80 -4.94
C HIS A 178 3.35 -3.19 -3.61
N ASP A 179 3.27 -3.96 -2.52
CA ASP A 179 3.66 -3.48 -1.20
C ASP A 179 5.18 -3.29 -1.06
N ALA A 180 5.99 -4.19 -1.61
CA ALA A 180 7.45 -4.08 -1.56
C ALA A 180 7.97 -2.85 -2.31
N HIS A 181 7.30 -2.51 -3.42
CA HIS A 181 7.59 -1.33 -4.21
C HIS A 181 7.43 -0.01 -3.42
N MET A 182 6.71 0.00 -2.28
CA MET A 182 6.53 1.24 -1.51
C MET A 182 7.81 1.70 -0.80
N SER A 183 8.69 0.76 -0.45
CA SER A 183 10.02 1.06 0.10
C SER A 183 11.14 1.04 -0.94
N PHE A 184 10.87 0.50 -2.14
CA PHE A 184 11.78 0.43 -3.28
C PHE A 184 11.38 1.43 -4.36
N ARG A 185 12.17 2.49 -4.58
CA ARG A 185 12.00 3.50 -5.65
C ARG A 185 12.88 4.73 -5.43
N MET A 186 13.72 4.71 -4.41
CA MET A 186 14.67 5.75 -4.05
C MET A 186 15.75 5.85 -5.12
N GLN A 187 16.39 7.01 -5.21
CA GLN A 187 17.46 7.24 -6.20
C GLN A 187 18.59 6.22 -6.07
N ASN A 188 18.96 5.86 -4.83
CA ASN A 188 19.96 4.83 -4.58
C ASN A 188 19.52 3.46 -5.15
N ASP A 189 18.25 3.07 -5.00
CA ASP A 189 17.76 1.79 -5.57
C ASP A 189 17.95 1.75 -7.08
N MET A 190 17.55 2.83 -7.77
CA MET A 190 17.65 2.93 -9.23
C MET A 190 19.09 2.97 -9.72
N GLN A 191 19.98 3.65 -8.98
CA GLN A 191 21.41 3.68 -9.30
C GLN A 191 22.05 2.29 -9.19
N ARG A 192 21.77 1.56 -8.09
CA ARG A 192 22.30 0.20 -7.90
C ARG A 192 21.76 -0.78 -8.92
N LEU A 193 20.47 -0.71 -9.21
CA LEU A 193 19.84 -1.56 -10.20
C LEU A 193 20.41 -1.33 -11.61
N GLY A 194 20.61 -0.06 -11.99
CA GLY A 194 21.19 0.31 -13.29
C GLY A 194 22.63 -0.17 -13.45
N GLU A 195 23.46 -0.03 -12.42
CA GLU A 195 24.84 -0.52 -12.44
C GLU A 195 24.91 -2.05 -12.56
N ALA A 196 24.12 -2.78 -11.75
CA ALA A 196 24.04 -4.23 -11.81
C ALA A 196 23.56 -4.74 -13.16
N ALA A 197 22.51 -4.13 -13.74
CA ALA A 197 22.01 -4.50 -15.05
C ALA A 197 23.03 -4.21 -16.16
N GLY A 198 23.76 -3.09 -16.09
CA GLY A 198 24.81 -2.75 -17.05
C GLY A 198 25.95 -3.76 -17.05
N LEU A 199 26.44 -4.14 -15.88
CA LEU A 199 27.48 -5.17 -15.74
C LEU A 199 26.99 -6.55 -16.19
N ALA A 200 25.75 -6.92 -15.85
CA ALA A 200 25.15 -8.17 -16.31
C ALA A 200 25.03 -8.23 -17.83
N ALA A 201 24.62 -7.13 -18.47
CA ALA A 201 24.57 -7.02 -19.92
C ALA A 201 25.98 -7.14 -20.54
N ALA A 202 27.00 -6.51 -19.94
CA ALA A 202 28.38 -6.64 -20.41
C ALA A 202 28.89 -8.09 -20.32
N LEU A 203 28.65 -8.78 -19.20
CA LEU A 203 28.98 -10.19 -19.03
C LEU A 203 28.22 -11.10 -20.02
N SER A 204 26.97 -10.79 -20.31
CA SER A 204 26.16 -11.51 -21.31
C SER A 204 26.81 -11.45 -22.68
N VAL A 205 27.24 -10.26 -23.11
CA VAL A 205 27.94 -10.05 -24.39
C VAL A 205 29.31 -10.72 -24.40
N GLU A 206 30.10 -10.57 -23.34
CA GLU A 206 31.45 -11.17 -23.21
C GLU A 206 31.42 -12.69 -23.31
N THR A 207 30.42 -13.32 -22.69
CA THR A 207 30.33 -14.79 -22.60
C THR A 207 29.43 -15.42 -23.67
N GLY A 208 28.74 -14.61 -24.49
CA GLY A 208 27.77 -15.07 -25.48
C GLY A 208 26.56 -15.78 -24.86
N ARG A 209 26.18 -15.39 -23.63
CA ARG A 209 25.10 -16.01 -22.86
C ARG A 209 23.94 -15.04 -22.65
N ASP A 210 22.74 -15.58 -22.48
CA ASP A 210 21.57 -14.76 -22.12
C ASP A 210 21.77 -14.11 -20.73
N PRO A 211 21.19 -12.92 -20.45
CA PRO A 211 21.18 -12.35 -19.09
C PRO A 211 20.80 -13.33 -17.98
N ARG A 212 19.92 -14.29 -18.23
CA ARG A 212 19.53 -15.32 -17.25
C ARG A 212 20.59 -16.39 -16.99
N GLN A 213 21.56 -16.51 -17.89
CA GLN A 213 22.68 -17.44 -17.83
C GLN A 213 23.99 -16.78 -17.35
N VAL A 214 23.96 -15.50 -16.98
CA VAL A 214 25.08 -14.78 -16.38
C VAL A 214 25.49 -15.44 -15.07
N ASP A 215 26.79 -15.61 -14.86
CA ASP A 215 27.33 -16.03 -13.56
C ASP A 215 27.19 -14.88 -12.56
N VAL A 216 26.17 -15.00 -11.69
CA VAL A 216 25.87 -13.99 -10.67
C VAL A 216 27.01 -13.83 -9.67
N SER A 217 27.84 -14.87 -9.44
CA SER A 217 29.00 -14.76 -8.55
C SER A 217 30.02 -13.78 -9.15
N ARG A 218 30.30 -13.92 -10.44
CA ARG A 218 31.17 -13.00 -11.17
C ARG A 218 30.60 -11.58 -11.22
N LEU A 219 29.30 -11.44 -11.44
CA LEU A 219 28.63 -10.13 -11.38
C LEU A 219 28.81 -9.46 -10.00
N ARG A 220 28.62 -10.23 -8.92
CA ARG A 220 28.79 -9.74 -7.56
C ARG A 220 30.23 -9.31 -7.27
N GLU A 221 31.24 -10.03 -7.78
CA GLU A 221 32.64 -9.60 -7.68
C GLU A 221 32.88 -8.24 -8.30
N LEU A 222 32.35 -7.99 -9.51
CA LEU A 222 32.47 -6.71 -10.19
C LEU A 222 31.78 -5.59 -9.41
N LEU A 223 30.57 -5.86 -8.89
CA LEU A 223 29.83 -4.92 -8.05
C LEU A 223 30.56 -4.63 -6.72
N MET A 224 31.24 -5.61 -6.14
CA MET A 224 32.07 -5.40 -4.96
C MET A 224 33.32 -4.56 -5.28
N ALA A 225 33.96 -4.81 -6.43
CA ALA A 225 35.11 -4.05 -6.88
C ALA A 225 34.77 -2.56 -7.16
N SER A 226 33.56 -2.27 -7.66
CA SER A 226 33.08 -0.89 -7.83
C SER A 226 32.59 -0.23 -6.54
N GLY A 227 32.44 -1.00 -5.46
CA GLY A 227 31.86 -0.55 -4.19
C GLY A 227 30.34 -0.43 -4.21
N ALA A 228 29.68 -0.97 -5.24
CA ALA A 228 28.23 -0.98 -5.37
C ALA A 228 27.54 -2.06 -4.55
N LEU A 229 28.20 -3.20 -4.39
CA LEU A 229 27.85 -4.25 -3.45
C LEU A 229 28.94 -4.36 -2.39
N ARG A 230 28.57 -4.81 -1.19
CA ARG A 230 29.54 -5.09 -0.13
C ARG A 230 29.83 -6.59 -0.07
N PRO A 231 31.02 -6.97 0.41
CA PRO A 231 31.25 -8.34 0.85
C PRO A 231 30.16 -8.74 1.85
N PRO A 232 29.64 -9.99 1.77
CA PRO A 232 28.69 -10.49 2.76
C PRO A 232 29.30 -10.40 4.16
N THR A 233 28.63 -9.66 5.04
CA THR A 233 28.93 -9.63 6.47
C THR A 233 27.84 -10.36 7.24
N GLU A 234 28.15 -10.79 8.48
CA GLU A 234 27.15 -11.31 9.42
C GLU A 234 26.00 -10.31 9.63
N LYS A 235 26.30 -9.00 9.53
CA LYS A 235 25.35 -7.91 9.72
C LYS A 235 25.38 -6.91 8.56
N PRO A 236 24.31 -6.82 7.74
CA PRO A 236 24.17 -5.83 6.68
C PRO A 236 24.22 -4.38 7.18
N ARG A 237 24.70 -3.46 6.34
CA ARG A 237 24.76 -2.02 6.70
C ARG A 237 23.39 -1.43 7.02
N PHE A 238 22.35 -1.88 6.31
CA PHE A 238 21.01 -1.40 6.59
C PHE A 238 20.59 -1.75 8.03
N MET A 239 21.06 -2.86 8.60
CA MET A 239 20.78 -3.23 9.99
C MET A 239 21.42 -2.27 10.99
N GLU A 240 22.65 -1.80 10.73
CA GLU A 240 23.28 -0.76 11.56
C GLU A 240 22.45 0.53 11.55
N LYS A 241 21.92 0.91 10.39
CA LYS A 241 21.02 2.07 10.28
C LYS A 241 19.67 1.83 10.95
N LEU A 242 19.12 0.62 10.85
CA LEU A 242 17.88 0.23 11.53
C LEU A 242 18.05 0.34 13.04
N GLU A 243 19.13 -0.21 13.59
CA GLU A 243 19.48 -0.10 15.01
C GLU A 243 19.66 1.35 15.47
N GLN A 244 20.35 2.17 14.69
CA GLN A 244 20.50 3.60 15.00
C GLN A 244 19.16 4.34 14.96
N ALA A 245 18.31 4.03 13.98
CA ALA A 245 17.00 4.66 13.83
C ALA A 245 15.98 4.13 14.85
N MET A 246 16.23 2.96 15.43
CA MET A 246 15.33 2.25 16.34
C MET A 246 16.13 1.81 17.58
N SER A 247 16.25 2.70 18.58
CA SER A 247 16.92 2.38 19.85
C SER A 247 16.31 1.21 20.64
N SER A 248 15.15 0.70 20.20
CA SER A 248 14.50 -0.52 20.73
C SER A 248 14.39 -1.66 19.73
N TRP A 249 15.06 -1.60 18.57
CA TRP A 249 15.10 -2.74 17.66
C TRP A 249 15.86 -3.89 18.33
N LYS A 250 15.11 -4.88 18.79
CA LYS A 250 15.64 -6.17 19.19
C LYS A 250 15.53 -7.08 17.97
N ALA A 251 16.48 -8.00 17.82
CA ALA A 251 16.34 -9.11 16.89
C ALA A 251 14.95 -9.75 17.08
N LEU A 252 14.37 -10.18 15.96
CA LEU A 252 13.11 -10.89 15.93
C LEU A 252 13.05 -11.94 17.06
N PRO A 253 12.03 -11.93 17.94
CA PRO A 253 11.96 -12.88 19.05
C PRO A 253 11.87 -14.32 18.56
N ASP A 254 12.20 -15.25 19.46
CA ASP A 254 11.80 -16.65 19.32
C ASP A 254 10.28 -16.72 19.04
N PRO A 255 9.86 -17.30 17.90
CA PRO A 255 8.46 -17.37 17.51
C PRO A 255 7.57 -18.13 18.50
N ASP A 256 8.13 -18.94 19.41
CA ASP A 256 7.37 -19.80 20.34
C ASP A 256 7.45 -19.37 21.82
N SER A 257 7.46 -18.05 22.08
CA SER A 257 7.46 -17.49 23.44
C SER A 257 6.13 -16.79 23.81
N PRO A 258 5.18 -17.49 24.50
CA PRO A 258 3.87 -16.93 24.89
C PRO A 258 3.92 -15.65 25.73
N SER A 259 4.85 -15.59 26.69
CA SER A 259 4.99 -14.44 27.59
C SER A 259 5.43 -13.17 26.86
N ARG A 260 6.20 -13.31 25.79
CA ARG A 260 6.57 -12.19 24.91
C ARG A 260 5.41 -11.73 24.05
N VAL A 261 4.56 -12.65 23.56
CA VAL A 261 3.34 -12.29 22.80
C VAL A 261 2.44 -11.38 23.62
N ALA A 262 2.15 -11.76 24.88
CA ALA A 262 1.33 -10.95 25.77
C ALA A 262 1.94 -9.56 26.00
N ALA A 263 3.24 -9.48 26.29
CA ALA A 263 3.94 -8.23 26.53
C ALA A 263 3.93 -7.28 25.30
N GLU A 264 4.08 -7.82 24.08
CA GLU A 264 4.06 -7.03 22.83
C GLU A 264 2.65 -6.53 22.47
N LEU A 265 1.61 -7.37 22.66
CA LEU A 265 0.23 -6.97 22.42
C LEU A 265 -0.19 -5.79 23.31
N GLU A 266 0.27 -5.81 24.55
CA GLU A 266 0.00 -4.77 25.56
C GLU A 266 0.98 -3.60 25.51
N GLY A 267 2.12 -3.78 24.86
CA GLY A 267 3.19 -2.79 24.80
C GLY A 267 2.81 -1.55 23.98
N PRO A 268 3.38 -0.37 24.27
CA PRO A 268 3.17 0.82 23.46
C PRO A 268 3.71 0.64 22.03
N ARG A 269 4.73 -0.22 21.89
CA ARG A 269 5.53 -0.46 20.69
C ARG A 269 5.22 -1.88 20.19
N ALA A 270 4.50 -2.01 19.07
CA ALA A 270 4.12 -3.32 18.52
C ALA A 270 5.30 -3.99 17.77
N SER A 271 6.46 -4.13 18.42
CA SER A 271 7.79 -4.24 17.82
C SER A 271 7.97 -5.44 16.90
N SER A 272 7.76 -5.30 15.58
CA SER A 272 8.07 -6.25 14.47
C SER A 272 7.76 -7.76 14.60
N THR A 273 7.22 -8.21 15.72
CA THR A 273 7.10 -9.62 16.12
C THR A 273 5.82 -10.23 15.56
N ILE A 274 4.85 -9.39 15.20
CA ILE A 274 3.59 -9.85 14.65
C ILE A 274 3.72 -10.47 13.24
N LEU A 275 4.66 -10.00 12.43
CA LEU A 275 4.91 -10.61 11.12
C LEU A 275 5.57 -11.99 11.24
N LEU A 276 6.20 -12.30 12.39
CA LEU A 276 6.58 -13.67 12.75
C LEU A 276 5.44 -14.47 13.42
N LEU A 277 4.58 -13.83 14.21
CA LEU A 277 3.43 -14.50 14.83
C LEU A 277 2.33 -14.85 13.81
N ALA A 278 2.23 -14.08 12.73
CA ALA A 278 1.41 -14.42 11.57
C ALA A 278 1.95 -15.63 10.79
N SER A 279 3.20 -16.06 11.03
CA SER A 279 3.79 -17.31 10.52
C SER A 279 3.87 -18.45 11.55
N ALA A 280 3.48 -18.22 12.81
CA ALA A 280 3.39 -19.28 13.82
C ALA A 280 2.35 -20.33 13.36
N GLN A 281 2.68 -21.62 13.52
CA GLN A 281 1.74 -22.68 13.19
C GLN A 281 0.56 -22.66 14.18
N PRO A 282 -0.66 -23.07 13.80
CA PRO A 282 -1.81 -23.12 14.71
C PRO A 282 -1.54 -23.90 16.01
N GLU A 283 -0.61 -24.85 15.99
CA GLU A 283 -0.21 -25.71 17.11
C GLU A 283 0.78 -25.04 18.08
N SER A 284 1.25 -23.83 17.79
CA SER A 284 2.34 -23.22 18.58
C SER A 284 1.83 -22.56 19.88
N PRO A 285 2.62 -22.57 20.97
CA PRO A 285 2.26 -21.91 22.23
C PRO A 285 1.92 -20.42 22.05
N SER A 286 2.61 -19.76 21.12
CA SER A 286 2.34 -18.36 20.77
C SER A 286 0.98 -18.16 20.10
N TYR A 287 0.54 -19.12 19.28
CA TYR A 287 -0.81 -19.09 18.70
C TYR A 287 -1.88 -19.19 19.78
N SER A 288 -1.67 -20.05 20.77
CA SER A 288 -2.55 -20.20 21.92
C SER A 288 -2.62 -18.90 22.74
N ALA A 289 -1.49 -18.21 22.93
CA ALA A 289 -1.46 -16.91 23.60
C ALA A 289 -2.24 -15.83 22.84
N LEU A 290 -2.23 -15.83 21.51
CA LEU A 290 -3.04 -14.92 20.69
C LEU A 290 -4.54 -15.15 20.91
N LEU A 291 -4.96 -16.42 20.91
CA LEU A 291 -6.36 -16.78 21.15
C LEU A 291 -6.83 -16.32 22.53
N GLU A 292 -6.03 -16.58 23.56
CA GLU A 292 -6.33 -16.13 24.92
C GLU A 292 -6.37 -14.61 25.04
N ALA A 293 -5.42 -13.89 24.43
CA ALA A 293 -5.41 -12.44 24.45
C ALA A 293 -6.61 -11.83 23.73
N ALA A 294 -6.99 -12.36 22.56
CA ALA A 294 -8.18 -11.91 21.83
C ALA A 294 -9.46 -12.14 22.63
N ARG A 295 -9.55 -13.26 23.36
CA ARG A 295 -10.72 -13.66 24.13
C ARG A 295 -10.86 -12.93 25.46
N ALA A 296 -9.76 -12.81 26.21
CA ALA A 296 -9.81 -12.58 27.66
C ALA A 296 -8.90 -11.48 28.18
N SER A 297 -8.08 -10.82 27.35
CA SER A 297 -7.25 -9.70 27.83
C SER A 297 -8.15 -8.58 28.37
N ASP A 298 -7.81 -8.01 29.52
CA ASP A 298 -8.48 -6.87 30.14
C ASP A 298 -8.26 -5.57 29.35
N LYS A 299 -7.15 -5.48 28.61
CA LYS A 299 -6.76 -4.31 27.80
C LYS A 299 -7.40 -4.35 26.40
N PRO A 300 -8.28 -3.38 26.05
CA PRO A 300 -8.96 -3.36 24.73
C PRO A 300 -8.00 -3.34 23.54
N VAL A 301 -6.87 -2.64 23.65
CA VAL A 301 -5.86 -2.54 22.58
C VAL A 301 -5.18 -3.89 22.32
N ALA A 302 -4.88 -4.65 23.38
CA ALA A 302 -4.28 -5.97 23.27
C ALA A 302 -5.26 -6.97 22.65
N ARG A 303 -6.54 -6.92 23.06
CA ARG A 303 -7.63 -7.70 22.42
C ARG A 303 -7.72 -7.41 20.92
N PHE A 304 -7.78 -6.13 20.55
CA PHE A 304 -7.84 -5.71 19.15
C PHE A 304 -6.64 -6.21 18.35
N ARG A 305 -5.41 -6.00 18.84
CA ARG A 305 -4.19 -6.42 18.14
C ARG A 305 -4.15 -7.93 17.96
N ALA A 306 -4.50 -8.71 18.99
CA ALA A 306 -4.58 -10.16 18.89
C ALA A 306 -5.61 -10.60 17.84
N ALA A 307 -6.79 -10.00 17.86
CA ALA A 307 -7.85 -10.26 16.89
C ALA A 307 -7.45 -9.86 15.46
N ALA A 308 -6.73 -8.75 15.29
CA ALA A 308 -6.26 -8.32 13.99
C ALA A 308 -5.25 -9.31 13.38
N ILE A 309 -4.36 -9.89 14.20
CA ILE A 309 -3.42 -10.94 13.78
C ILE A 309 -4.18 -12.20 13.35
N LEU A 310 -5.15 -12.64 14.17
CA LEU A 310 -6.00 -13.79 13.85
C LEU A 310 -6.79 -13.55 12.55
N ALA A 311 -7.29 -12.34 12.33
CA ALA A 311 -8.01 -11.97 11.11
C ALA A 311 -7.12 -12.01 9.85
N MET A 312 -5.84 -11.58 9.95
CA MET A 312 -4.85 -11.74 8.87
C MET A 312 -4.61 -13.20 8.49
N ARG A 313 -4.87 -14.12 9.42
CA ARG A 313 -4.81 -15.57 9.22
C ARG A 313 -6.15 -16.20 8.85
N ARG A 314 -7.17 -15.37 8.60
CA ARG A 314 -8.55 -15.80 8.31
C ARG A 314 -9.20 -16.63 9.43
N ASP A 315 -8.77 -16.44 10.68
CA ASP A 315 -9.34 -17.17 11.81
C ASP A 315 -10.62 -16.46 12.32
N PRO A 316 -11.80 -17.11 12.25
CA PRO A 316 -13.07 -16.50 12.67
C PRO A 316 -13.14 -16.22 14.18
N ARG A 317 -12.27 -16.82 15.00
CA ARG A 317 -12.20 -16.53 16.45
C ARG A 317 -11.79 -15.08 16.73
N ALA A 318 -11.30 -14.35 15.74
CA ALA A 318 -11.09 -12.90 15.82
C ALA A 318 -12.40 -12.09 15.94
N VAL A 319 -13.50 -12.59 15.39
CA VAL A 319 -14.73 -11.81 15.14
C VAL A 319 -15.30 -11.16 16.40
N PRO A 320 -15.48 -11.86 17.55
CA PRO A 320 -16.08 -11.24 18.73
C PRO A 320 -15.30 -10.01 19.24
N ALA A 321 -13.97 -10.10 19.25
CA ALA A 321 -13.10 -9.02 19.68
C ALA A 321 -13.10 -7.83 18.69
N LEU A 322 -13.19 -8.11 17.39
CA LEU A 322 -13.32 -7.06 16.38
C LEU A 322 -14.67 -6.35 16.44
N ILE A 323 -15.77 -7.08 16.65
CA ILE A 323 -17.11 -6.50 16.86
C ILE A 323 -17.08 -5.56 18.07
N GLU A 324 -16.52 -6.01 19.18
CA GLU A 324 -16.41 -5.18 20.38
C GLU A 324 -15.54 -3.95 20.14
N THR A 325 -14.47 -4.07 19.35
CA THR A 325 -13.62 -2.93 18.96
C THR A 325 -14.43 -1.88 18.16
N VAL A 326 -15.28 -2.34 17.23
CA VAL A 326 -16.18 -1.46 16.45
C VAL A 326 -17.24 -0.83 17.35
N ARG A 327 -17.92 -1.64 18.16
CA ARG A 327 -18.98 -1.21 19.09
C ARG A 327 -18.46 -0.15 20.07
N ALA A 328 -17.29 -0.37 20.65
CA ALA A 328 -16.67 0.55 21.60
C ALA A 328 -16.06 1.79 20.94
N ARG A 329 -16.07 1.89 19.60
CA ARG A 329 -15.41 2.97 18.84
C ARG A 329 -13.96 3.19 19.29
N LEU A 330 -13.23 2.09 19.53
CA LEU A 330 -11.90 2.14 20.14
C LEU A 330 -10.98 3.09 19.36
N SER A 331 -10.54 4.15 20.03
CA SER A 331 -9.75 5.25 19.46
C SER A 331 -8.24 5.07 19.58
N SER A 332 -7.79 3.94 20.15
CA SER A 332 -6.36 3.71 20.33
C SER A 332 -5.64 3.74 18.99
N THR A 333 -4.74 4.70 18.83
CA THR A 333 -3.82 4.75 17.70
C THR A 333 -2.51 4.06 18.09
N PRO A 334 -1.83 3.37 17.17
CA PRO A 334 -0.52 2.81 17.46
C PRO A 334 0.44 3.91 17.93
N SER A 335 1.15 3.70 19.04
CA SER A 335 2.16 4.66 19.49
C SER A 335 3.35 4.68 18.52
N PRO A 336 3.96 5.84 18.23
CA PRO A 336 5.12 5.91 17.34
C PRO A 336 6.32 5.19 17.96
N GLU A 337 6.67 4.00 17.47
CA GLU A 337 8.05 3.49 17.62
C GLU A 337 9.05 4.38 16.86
N CYS A 338 8.59 4.94 15.75
CA CYS A 338 9.34 5.85 14.89
C CYS A 338 8.48 7.11 14.77
N ASN A 339 9.06 8.30 15.02
CA ASN A 339 8.43 9.63 15.12
C ASN A 339 7.58 10.11 13.91
N ARG A 340 7.04 9.22 13.08
CA ARG A 340 6.17 9.44 11.94
C ARG A 340 5.10 8.35 11.87
N VAL A 341 3.99 8.53 12.58
CA VAL A 341 2.77 7.76 12.37
C VAL A 341 1.98 8.46 11.27
N ARG A 342 1.51 7.70 10.27
CA ARG A 342 0.67 8.24 9.20
C ARG A 342 -0.72 7.67 9.34
N ALA A 343 -1.70 8.57 9.33
CA ALA A 343 -3.12 8.27 9.56
C ALA A 343 -3.32 7.58 10.93
N ASP A 344 -3.32 8.40 11.99
CA ASP A 344 -3.83 8.06 13.32
C ASP A 344 -5.31 7.65 13.19
N VAL A 345 -5.56 6.46 12.66
CA VAL A 345 -6.89 5.91 12.52
C VAL A 345 -7.26 5.22 13.82
N PRO A 346 -8.44 5.53 14.39
CA PRO A 346 -9.01 4.74 15.46
C PRO A 346 -9.03 3.25 15.12
N ALA A 347 -8.64 2.39 16.06
CA ALA A 347 -8.61 0.93 15.89
C ALA A 347 -9.94 0.33 15.38
N TRP A 348 -11.07 0.98 15.63
CA TRP A 348 -12.36 0.54 15.09
C TRP A 348 -12.42 0.53 13.55
N ILE A 349 -11.68 1.41 12.86
CA ILE A 349 -11.67 1.49 11.38
C ILE A 349 -11.04 0.24 10.75
N PRO A 350 -9.78 -0.14 11.07
CA PRO A 350 -9.22 -1.39 10.59
C PRO A 350 -9.98 -2.62 11.13
N ALA A 351 -10.61 -2.55 12.31
CA ALA A 351 -11.46 -3.64 12.79
C ALA A 351 -12.68 -3.87 11.87
N ALA A 352 -13.36 -2.81 11.43
CA ALA A 352 -14.46 -2.90 10.47
C ALA A 352 -13.99 -3.50 9.13
N ALA A 353 -12.85 -3.06 8.61
CA ALA A 353 -12.23 -3.62 7.41
C ALA A 353 -11.99 -5.13 7.54
N LEU A 354 -11.42 -5.56 8.68
CA LEU A 354 -11.11 -6.97 8.97
C LEU A 354 -12.36 -7.83 9.13
N LEU A 355 -13.44 -7.32 9.74
CA LEU A 355 -14.74 -7.99 9.80
C LEU A 355 -15.30 -8.27 8.41
N GLY A 356 -15.21 -7.28 7.51
CA GLY A 356 -15.57 -7.44 6.11
C GLY A 356 -14.74 -8.53 5.41
N ARG A 357 -13.43 -8.54 5.65
CA ARG A 357 -12.48 -9.54 5.12
C ARG A 357 -12.71 -10.96 5.65
N LEU A 358 -13.29 -11.09 6.84
CA LEU A 358 -13.72 -12.36 7.44
C LEU A 358 -15.14 -12.76 7.04
N LYS A 359 -15.89 -11.88 6.34
CA LYS A 359 -17.31 -12.04 6.02
C LYS A 359 -18.16 -12.32 7.25
N ALA A 360 -17.86 -11.65 8.36
CA ALA A 360 -18.50 -11.84 9.66
C ALA A 360 -19.93 -11.28 9.67
N ARG A 361 -20.92 -12.12 9.38
CA ARG A 361 -22.33 -11.71 9.24
C ARG A 361 -22.92 -11.20 10.55
N GLU A 362 -22.47 -11.74 11.68
CA GLU A 362 -22.83 -11.29 13.03
C GLU A 362 -22.43 -9.83 13.33
N SER A 363 -21.54 -9.23 12.54
CA SER A 363 -21.09 -7.84 12.75
C SER A 363 -21.95 -6.78 12.05
N VAL A 364 -22.91 -7.19 11.21
CA VAL A 364 -23.75 -6.28 10.43
C VAL A 364 -24.49 -5.26 11.29
N PRO A 365 -25.11 -5.62 12.44
CA PRO A 365 -25.81 -4.64 13.28
C PRO A 365 -24.88 -3.51 13.77
N GLU A 366 -23.68 -3.85 14.25
CA GLU A 366 -22.70 -2.88 14.70
C GLU A 366 -22.20 -2.00 13.55
N LEU A 367 -21.91 -2.58 12.38
CA LEU A 367 -21.51 -1.83 11.19
C LEU A 367 -22.61 -0.88 10.71
N LEU A 368 -23.89 -1.27 10.81
CA LEU A 368 -25.02 -0.42 10.44
C LEU A 368 -25.18 0.76 11.42
N SER A 369 -25.05 0.50 12.72
CA SER A 369 -25.02 1.56 13.73
C SER A 369 -23.90 2.57 13.47
N VAL A 370 -22.76 2.12 12.92
CA VAL A 370 -21.70 3.04 12.53
C VAL A 370 -22.14 4.05 11.48
N LEU A 371 -22.90 3.64 10.46
CA LEU A 371 -23.36 4.51 9.36
C LEU A 371 -24.38 5.58 9.79
N GLU A 372 -24.94 5.48 11.00
CA GLU A 372 -25.85 6.48 11.55
C GLU A 372 -25.11 7.74 12.02
N ASP A 373 -23.81 7.61 12.32
CA ASP A 373 -22.93 8.70 12.69
C ASP A 373 -22.73 9.68 11.51
N ARG A 374 -23.06 10.95 11.74
CA ARG A 374 -22.98 12.02 10.73
C ARG A 374 -21.57 12.61 10.62
N ASP A 375 -20.73 12.40 11.63
CA ASP A 375 -19.39 12.98 11.75
C ASP A 375 -18.28 11.99 11.35
N LEU A 376 -18.64 10.90 10.65
CA LEU A 376 -17.68 9.92 10.16
C LEU A 376 -16.62 10.57 9.26
N SER A 377 -15.38 10.11 9.43
CA SER A 377 -14.32 10.37 8.45
C SER A 377 -14.61 9.60 7.15
N LEU A 378 -14.04 10.09 6.04
CA LEU A 378 -14.10 9.40 4.74
C LEU A 378 -13.60 7.95 4.84
N ASP A 379 -12.49 7.73 5.56
CA ASP A 379 -11.88 6.39 5.67
C ASP A 379 -12.72 5.46 6.56
N GLY A 380 -13.33 5.98 7.62
CA GLY A 380 -14.27 5.23 8.45
C GLY A 380 -15.54 4.84 7.67
N LEU A 381 -16.07 5.76 6.87
CA LEU A 381 -17.22 5.49 5.99
C LEU A 381 -16.90 4.40 4.97
N LEU A 382 -15.77 4.53 4.25
CA LEU A 382 -15.36 3.59 3.22
C LEU A 382 -15.06 2.20 3.80
N ALA A 383 -14.43 2.11 4.98
CA ALA A 383 -14.17 0.85 5.67
C ALA A 383 -15.48 0.08 5.95
N VAL A 384 -16.50 0.78 6.44
CA VAL A 384 -17.79 0.17 6.81
C VAL A 384 -18.60 -0.21 5.57
N VAL A 385 -18.70 0.69 4.59
CA VAL A 385 -19.42 0.40 3.32
C VAL A 385 -18.83 -0.82 2.63
N ARG A 386 -17.49 -0.89 2.52
CA ARG A 386 -16.83 -2.03 1.89
C ARG A 386 -16.89 -3.29 2.75
N ALA A 387 -16.88 -3.16 4.08
CA ALA A 387 -17.09 -4.30 4.96
C ALA A 387 -18.47 -4.93 4.76
N LEU A 388 -19.52 -4.11 4.75
CA LEU A 388 -20.89 -4.55 4.47
C LEU A 388 -21.00 -5.18 3.07
N GLY A 389 -20.37 -4.60 2.05
CA GLY A 389 -20.32 -5.16 0.70
C GLY A 389 -19.65 -6.54 0.64
N ARG A 390 -18.53 -6.75 1.35
CA ARG A 390 -17.85 -8.06 1.40
C ARG A 390 -18.64 -9.11 2.18
N ILE A 391 -19.36 -8.70 3.23
CA ILE A 391 -20.27 -9.58 3.99
C ILE A 391 -21.46 -9.97 3.10
N GLY A 392 -22.00 -9.03 2.32
CA GLY A 392 -23.07 -9.26 1.36
C GLY A 392 -24.44 -9.52 2.00
N ASP A 393 -24.67 -9.09 3.24
CA ASP A 393 -25.96 -9.28 3.91
C ASP A 393 -27.02 -8.29 3.37
N PRO A 394 -28.14 -8.78 2.79
CA PRO A 394 -29.20 -7.92 2.27
C PRO A 394 -29.81 -6.95 3.29
N GLN A 395 -29.71 -7.23 4.59
CA GLN A 395 -30.17 -6.31 5.65
C GLN A 395 -29.51 -4.93 5.56
N ALA A 396 -28.30 -4.84 5.00
CA ALA A 396 -27.57 -3.59 4.88
C ALA A 396 -27.99 -2.73 3.67
N ALA A 397 -28.65 -3.31 2.66
CA ALA A 397 -28.97 -2.60 1.43
C ALA A 397 -29.81 -1.32 1.65
N PRO A 398 -30.88 -1.30 2.48
CA PRO A 398 -31.64 -0.07 2.72
C PRO A 398 -30.82 1.06 3.35
N ALA A 399 -29.85 0.74 4.20
CA ALA A 399 -28.98 1.74 4.80
C ALA A 399 -28.01 2.35 3.78
N LEU A 400 -27.46 1.51 2.89
CA LEU A 400 -26.58 1.96 1.80
C LEU A 400 -27.32 2.81 0.77
N GLU A 401 -28.59 2.51 0.46
CA GLU A 401 -29.42 3.35 -0.40
C GLU A 401 -29.69 4.73 0.20
N ARG A 402 -30.04 4.78 1.50
CA ARG A 402 -30.20 6.05 2.22
C ARG A 402 -28.89 6.84 2.23
N LEU A 403 -27.76 6.17 2.44
CA LEU A 403 -26.44 6.80 2.40
C LEU A 403 -26.13 7.37 1.01
N ALA A 404 -26.42 6.65 -0.07
CA ALA A 404 -26.18 7.12 -1.44
C ALA A 404 -26.97 8.39 -1.79
N ALA A 405 -28.20 8.52 -1.25
CA ALA A 405 -29.05 9.69 -1.46
C ALA A 405 -28.57 10.94 -0.68
N ARG A 406 -27.63 10.79 0.26
CA ARG A 406 -27.12 11.91 1.05
C ARG A 406 -26.18 12.80 0.25
N LYS A 407 -26.29 14.10 0.49
CA LYS A 407 -25.38 15.13 -0.05
C LYS A 407 -24.29 15.50 0.96
N ASP A 408 -24.56 15.30 2.24
CA ASP A 408 -23.72 15.63 3.40
C ASP A 408 -22.81 14.47 3.80
N ILE A 409 -22.14 13.84 2.84
CA ILE A 409 -21.19 12.75 3.12
C ILE A 409 -19.75 13.25 3.02
N PRO A 410 -18.82 12.76 3.87
CA PRO A 410 -17.41 13.07 3.72
C PRO A 410 -16.95 12.59 2.33
N ALA A 411 -16.46 13.53 1.52
CA ALA A 411 -16.09 13.27 0.13
C ALA A 411 -14.84 14.05 -0.31
N THR A 412 -14.02 14.51 0.63
CA THR A 412 -12.78 15.23 0.33
C THR A 412 -11.58 14.49 0.87
N ARG A 413 -10.49 14.47 0.08
CA ARG A 413 -9.23 13.87 0.49
C ARG A 413 -8.08 14.84 0.28
N LYS A 414 -7.35 15.12 1.36
CA LYS A 414 -6.10 15.90 1.31
C LYS A 414 -4.94 14.95 1.03
N LEU A 415 -4.13 15.27 0.02
CA LEU A 415 -2.95 14.47 -0.33
C LEU A 415 -1.68 14.93 0.41
N GLN A 416 -0.63 14.13 0.30
CA GLN A 416 0.62 14.36 1.04
C GLN A 416 1.40 15.57 0.51
N VAL A 417 1.99 16.32 1.44
CA VAL A 417 3.02 17.32 1.17
C VAL A 417 4.30 16.83 1.81
N SER A 418 5.28 16.45 0.98
CA SER A 418 6.53 15.86 1.47
C SER A 418 7.60 16.90 1.77
N MET A 419 7.62 18.03 1.05
CA MET A 419 8.65 19.07 1.22
C MET A 419 8.11 20.47 0.93
N GLY A 420 8.69 21.45 1.63
CA GLY A 420 8.55 22.87 1.26
C GLY A 420 7.24 23.53 1.68
N ASN A 421 6.42 22.91 2.55
CA ASN A 421 5.16 23.46 3.10
C ASN A 421 4.19 23.99 2.03
N ALA A 422 4.00 23.23 0.94
CA ALA A 422 2.94 23.51 -0.02
C ALA A 422 1.55 23.33 0.62
N GLN A 423 0.53 23.92 -0.01
CA GLN A 423 -0.84 23.52 0.27
C GLN A 423 -1.08 22.12 -0.30
N PRO A 424 -1.67 21.19 0.46
CA PRO A 424 -1.97 19.86 -0.05
C PRO A 424 -3.03 19.95 -1.15
N ALA A 425 -2.88 19.13 -2.19
CA ALA A 425 -3.96 18.94 -3.15
C ALA A 425 -5.18 18.35 -2.44
N VAL A 426 -6.37 18.86 -2.77
CA VAL A 426 -7.64 18.35 -2.25
C VAL A 426 -8.39 17.71 -3.40
N LEU A 427 -8.61 16.40 -3.30
CA LEU A 427 -9.36 15.64 -4.28
C LEU A 427 -10.83 15.52 -3.87
N ASP A 428 -11.71 15.56 -4.86
CA ASP A 428 -13.06 15.04 -4.75
C ASP A 428 -13.03 13.51 -4.78
N ALA A 429 -13.40 12.91 -3.65
CA ALA A 429 -13.48 11.48 -3.39
C ALA A 429 -14.92 10.95 -3.40
N ARG A 430 -15.91 11.76 -3.83
CA ARG A 430 -17.32 11.34 -3.94
C ARG A 430 -17.47 10.07 -4.79
N TRP A 431 -16.71 9.98 -5.88
CA TRP A 431 -16.68 8.82 -6.75
C TRP A 431 -16.25 7.53 -6.03
N GLN A 432 -15.35 7.59 -5.05
CA GLN A 432 -14.94 6.42 -4.28
C GLN A 432 -16.08 5.91 -3.42
N VAL A 433 -16.85 6.82 -2.82
CA VAL A 433 -17.99 6.48 -1.97
C VAL A 433 -19.12 5.90 -2.81
N ASP A 434 -19.53 6.59 -3.88
CA ASP A 434 -20.65 6.16 -4.71
C ASP A 434 -20.35 4.81 -5.40
N LEU A 435 -19.13 4.59 -5.90
CA LEU A 435 -18.74 3.31 -6.49
C LEU A 435 -18.59 2.19 -5.45
N ALA A 436 -18.13 2.49 -4.23
CA ALA A 436 -18.09 1.50 -3.14
C ALA A 436 -19.51 1.09 -2.69
N ILE A 437 -20.45 2.03 -2.63
CA ILE A 437 -21.85 1.73 -2.36
C ILE A 437 -22.46 0.90 -3.49
N ALA A 438 -22.21 1.26 -4.75
CA ALA A 438 -22.70 0.50 -5.90
C ALA A 438 -22.18 -0.94 -5.91
N GLU A 439 -20.90 -1.15 -5.63
CA GLU A 439 -20.29 -2.48 -5.49
C GLU A 439 -20.91 -3.27 -4.33
N ALA A 440 -21.08 -2.64 -3.16
CA ALA A 440 -21.68 -3.28 -2.00
C ALA A 440 -23.15 -3.69 -2.26
N LEU A 441 -23.93 -2.83 -2.90
CA LEU A 441 -25.32 -3.12 -3.26
C LEU A 441 -25.41 -4.23 -4.31
N ALA A 442 -24.50 -4.27 -5.30
CA ALA A 442 -24.43 -5.36 -6.26
C ALA A 442 -24.15 -6.72 -5.57
N ALA A 443 -23.22 -6.75 -4.60
CA ALA A 443 -22.92 -7.96 -3.82
C ALA A 443 -24.12 -8.45 -2.97
N MET A 444 -25.09 -7.57 -2.70
CA MET A 444 -26.34 -7.89 -1.98
C MET A 444 -27.51 -8.23 -2.93
N GLY A 445 -27.27 -8.36 -4.23
CA GLY A 445 -28.31 -8.62 -5.24
C GLY A 445 -29.19 -7.39 -5.56
N ALA A 446 -28.75 -6.19 -5.19
CA ALA A 446 -29.49 -4.94 -5.38
C ALA A 446 -28.71 -3.91 -6.23
N PRO A 447 -28.24 -4.25 -7.45
CA PRO A 447 -27.38 -3.37 -8.24
C PRO A 447 -28.05 -2.00 -8.52
N ARG A 448 -27.25 -0.93 -8.48
CA ARG A 448 -27.70 0.46 -8.71
C ARG A 448 -26.80 1.15 -9.73
N GLU A 449 -27.00 0.88 -11.02
CA GLU A 449 -26.21 1.50 -12.10
C GLU A 449 -26.24 3.04 -12.09
N ALA A 450 -27.31 3.66 -11.54
CA ALA A 450 -27.43 5.11 -11.43
C ALA A 450 -26.28 5.77 -10.65
N LEU A 451 -25.67 5.05 -9.69
CA LEU A 451 -24.50 5.53 -8.94
C LEU A 451 -23.19 5.46 -9.75
N ILE A 452 -23.17 4.66 -10.81
CA ILE A 452 -21.97 4.38 -11.61
C ILE A 452 -21.90 5.30 -12.82
N LYS A 453 -23.05 5.52 -13.48
CA LYS A 453 -23.17 6.27 -14.74
C LYS A 453 -22.45 7.64 -14.75
N PRO A 454 -22.51 8.47 -13.69
CA PRO A 454 -21.82 9.77 -13.68
C PRO A 454 -20.30 9.67 -13.88
N TYR A 455 -19.69 8.52 -13.55
CA TYR A 455 -18.24 8.34 -13.55
C TYR A 455 -17.70 7.64 -14.80
N LEU A 456 -18.56 7.17 -15.70
CA LEU A 456 -18.15 6.53 -16.95
C LEU A 456 -17.48 7.52 -17.92
N GLU A 457 -17.85 8.80 -17.84
CA GLU A 457 -17.31 9.90 -18.64
C GLU A 457 -16.44 10.86 -17.81
N ASP A 458 -15.99 10.44 -16.62
CA ASP A 458 -15.10 11.24 -15.78
C ASP A 458 -13.82 11.60 -16.54
N SER A 459 -13.28 12.81 -16.38
CA SER A 459 -12.06 13.19 -17.10
C SER A 459 -10.85 12.33 -16.72
N ARG A 460 -10.84 11.77 -15.51
CA ARG A 460 -9.76 10.93 -14.96
C ARG A 460 -9.91 9.49 -15.45
N LEU A 461 -8.92 8.98 -16.18
CA LEU A 461 -8.95 7.60 -16.68
C LEU A 461 -9.07 6.54 -15.56
N PRO A 462 -8.36 6.65 -14.42
CA PRO A 462 -8.51 5.66 -13.34
C PRO A 462 -9.94 5.58 -12.79
N VAL A 463 -10.65 6.72 -12.73
CA VAL A 463 -12.06 6.76 -12.28
C VAL A 463 -12.97 6.07 -13.28
N ARG A 464 -12.80 6.34 -14.59
CA ARG A 464 -13.57 5.65 -15.65
C ARG A 464 -13.36 4.14 -15.62
N ARG A 465 -12.12 3.68 -15.43
CA ARG A 465 -11.79 2.25 -15.33
C ARG A 465 -12.46 1.60 -14.13
N ARG A 466 -12.41 2.24 -12.97
CA ARG A 466 -13.10 1.74 -11.77
C ARG A 466 -14.60 1.70 -11.97
N ALA A 467 -15.19 2.75 -12.55
CA ALA A 467 -16.62 2.79 -12.86
C ALA A 467 -17.03 1.66 -13.81
N ARG A 468 -16.24 1.39 -14.85
CA ARG A 468 -16.48 0.26 -15.77
C ARG A 468 -16.42 -1.08 -15.05
N ALA A 469 -15.39 -1.31 -14.23
CA ALA A 469 -15.25 -2.55 -13.47
C ALA A 469 -16.45 -2.79 -12.52
N VAL A 470 -16.91 -1.75 -11.82
CA VAL A 470 -18.08 -1.85 -10.93
C VAL A 470 -19.38 -2.06 -11.73
N LEU A 471 -19.50 -1.48 -12.93
CA LEU A 471 -20.63 -1.72 -13.83
C LEU A 471 -20.70 -3.18 -14.28
N ASP A 472 -19.56 -3.75 -14.68
CA ASP A 472 -19.47 -5.14 -15.15
C ASP A 472 -19.83 -6.11 -14.00
N LEU A 473 -19.31 -5.88 -12.79
CA LEU A 473 -19.70 -6.61 -11.58
C LEU A 473 -21.20 -6.49 -11.29
N SER A 474 -21.77 -5.29 -11.41
CA SER A 474 -23.20 -5.06 -11.17
C SER A 474 -24.10 -5.80 -12.16
N ARG A 475 -23.68 -5.89 -13.42
CA ARG A 475 -24.40 -6.63 -14.47
C ARG A 475 -24.29 -8.13 -14.29
N GLN A 476 -23.12 -8.62 -13.89
CA GLN A 476 -22.94 -10.03 -13.55
C GLN A 476 -23.88 -10.44 -12.40
N ALA A 477 -23.90 -9.66 -11.31
CA ALA A 477 -24.79 -9.91 -10.17
C ALA A 477 -26.29 -9.88 -10.55
N ALA A 478 -26.68 -8.95 -11.43
CA ALA A 478 -28.05 -8.90 -11.96
C ALA A 478 -28.42 -10.16 -12.75
N SER A 479 -27.50 -10.67 -13.58
CA SER A 479 -27.71 -11.89 -14.36
C SER A 479 -27.83 -13.13 -13.48
N GLU A 480 -26.99 -13.23 -12.43
CA GLU A 480 -27.05 -14.34 -11.47
C GLU A 480 -28.36 -14.33 -10.67
N THR A 481 -28.83 -13.14 -10.27
CA THR A 481 -30.12 -12.97 -9.59
C THR A 481 -31.30 -13.35 -10.49
N PHE A 482 -31.23 -13.02 -11.80
CA PHE A 482 -32.25 -13.42 -12.76
C PHE A 482 -32.26 -14.93 -13.03
N ALA A 483 -31.09 -15.59 -12.99
CA ALA A 483 -30.99 -17.04 -13.19
C ALA A 483 -31.40 -17.87 -11.96
N ALA A 484 -31.37 -17.28 -10.76
CA ALA A 484 -31.74 -17.94 -9.50
C ALA A 484 -33.24 -17.85 -9.16
N ASN A 485 -33.98 -16.97 -9.83
CA ASN A 485 -35.44 -16.82 -9.74
C ASN A 485 -36.12 -17.52 -10.92
#